data_AF-A0A9J5Z6T6-F1
#
_entry.id   AF-A0A9J5Z6T6-F1
#
_cell.length_a   1.000
_cell.length_b   1.000
_cell.length_c   1.000
_cell.angle_alpha   90.00
_cell.angle_beta   90.00
_cell.angle_gamma   90.00
#
_symmetry.space_group_name_H-M   'P 1'
#
loop_
_entity.id
_entity.type
_entity.pdbx_description
1 polymer ?
#
loop_
_entity_poly.entity_id
_entity_poly.type
_entity_poly.pdbx_seq_one_letter_code
_entity_poly.pdbx_strand_id
1 'polypeptide(L)' 'MVERIEEIREKLQQLSSQIIHIYREGNMVTDALANEVMETQTIVEYHSFQELPSKIEYHSFQELPSKIEST' A
#
# COMPACT_ATOMS: atom_id res chain seq x y z
N MET A 1 17.39 -14.35 13.22
CA MET A 1 17.19 -14.15 11.76
C MET A 1 16.47 -15.33 11.12
N VAL A 2 16.93 -16.57 11.35
CA VAL A 2 16.26 -17.80 10.88
C VAL A 2 14.82 -17.92 11.41
N GLU A 3 14.59 -17.67 12.70
CA GLU A 3 13.25 -17.75 13.33
C GLU A 3 12.20 -16.89 12.62
N ARG A 4 12.55 -15.63 12.30
CA ARG A 4 11.66 -14.72 11.55
C ARG A 4 11.31 -15.23 10.16
N ILE A 5 12.25 -15.91 9.50
CA ILE A 5 12.02 -16.47 8.17
C ILE A 5 11.01 -17.63 8.26
N GLU A 6 11.14 -18.49 9.27
CA GLU A 6 10.18 -19.59 9.46
C GLU A 6 8.78 -19.08 9.83
N GLU A 7 8.67 -18.08 10.71
CA GLU A 7 7.38 -17.42 11.02
C GLU A 7 6.69 -16.88 9.75
N ILE A 8 7.44 -16.27 8.84
CA ILE A 8 6.91 -15.74 7.58
C ILE A 8 6.45 -16.90 6.67
N ARG A 9 7.22 -17.98 6.58
CA ARG A 9 6.85 -19.15 5.75
C ARG A 9 5.57 -19.81 6.24
N GLU A 10 5.43 -20.00 7.54
CA GLU A 10 4.21 -20.58 8.14
C GLU A 10 2.98 -19.73 7.80
N LYS A 11 3.08 -18.40 7.95
CA LYS A 11 1.99 -17.48 7.61
C LYS A 11 1.62 -17.50 6.13
N LEU A 12 2.62 -17.54 5.24
CA LEU A 12 2.37 -17.63 3.80
C LEU A 12 1.61 -18.92 3.43
N GLN A 13 1.98 -20.05 4.05
CA GLN A 13 1.29 -21.32 3.86
C GLN A 13 -0.14 -21.27 4.40
N GLN A 14 -0.34 -20.73 5.61
CA GLN A 14 -1.66 -20.61 6.23
C GLN A 14 -2.63 -19.77 5.39
N LEU A 15 -2.12 -18.70 4.76
CA LEU A 15 -2.92 -17.77 3.95
C LEU A 15 -3.03 -18.19 2.47
N SER A 16 -2.35 -19.26 2.04
CA SER A 16 -2.22 -19.63 0.62
C SER A 16 -1.70 -18.48 -0.24
N SER A 17 -0.76 -17.70 0.30
CA SER A 17 -0.22 -16.49 -0.33
C SER A 17 1.02 -16.76 -1.17
N GLN A 18 1.24 -15.92 -2.18
CA GLN A 18 2.44 -15.94 -3.02
C GLN A 18 3.24 -14.65 -2.85
N ILE A 19 4.56 -14.75 -2.77
CA ILE A 19 5.46 -13.59 -2.87
C ILE A 19 5.70 -13.28 -4.34
N ILE A 20 5.42 -12.05 -4.74
CA ILE A 20 5.73 -11.52 -6.06
C ILE A 20 6.69 -10.34 -5.93
N HIS A 21 7.59 -10.21 -6.91
CA HIS A 21 8.44 -9.04 -7.01
C HIS A 21 7.75 -7.97 -7.86
N ILE A 22 7.64 -6.74 -7.34
CA ILE A 22 7.09 -5.60 -8.06
C ILE A 22 8.07 -4.43 -8.05
N TYR A 23 7.95 -3.55 -9.04
CA TYR A 23 8.74 -2.32 -9.10
C TYR A 23 8.38 -1.39 -7.93
N ARG A 24 9.34 -0.55 -7.53
CA ARG A 24 9.19 0.33 -6.36
C ARG A 24 8.02 1.31 -6.53
N GLU A 25 7.79 1.78 -7.75
CA GLU A 25 6.68 2.66 -8.11
C GLU A 25 5.32 2.02 -7.81
N GLY A 26 5.22 0.68 -7.85
CA GLY A 26 4.02 -0.06 -7.46
C GLY A 26 3.84 -0.21 -5.94
N ASN A 27 4.85 0.16 -5.15
CA ASN A 27 4.91 0.00 -3.69
C ASN A 27 4.87 1.34 -2.92
N MET A 28 4.54 2.45 -3.58
CA MET A 28 4.59 3.79 -2.98
C MET A 28 3.78 3.95 -1.69
N VAL A 29 2.63 3.27 -1.57
CA VAL A 29 1.80 3.31 -0.35
C VAL A 29 2.52 2.67 0.83
N THR A 30 3.15 1.52 0.59
CA THR A 30 3.95 0.82 1.61
C THR A 30 5.12 1.68 2.06
N ASP A 31 5.82 2.33 1.12
CA ASP A 31 6.93 3.26 1.42
C ASP A 31 6.44 4.44 2.28
N ALA A 32 5.29 5.05 1.95
CA ALA A 32 4.72 6.16 2.69
C ALA A 32 4.37 5.76 4.14
N LEU A 33 3.74 4.60 4.33
CA LEU A 33 3.41 4.09 5.67
C LEU A 33 4.66 3.79 6.50
N ALA A 34 5.69 3.22 5.88
CA ALA A 34 6.96 2.95 6.55
C ALA A 34 7.64 4.25 7.01
N ASN A 35 7.66 5.28 6.15
CA ASN A 35 8.23 6.58 6.49
C ASN A 35 7.49 7.25 7.64
N GLU A 36 6.16 7.25 7.63
CA GLU A 36 5.33 7.82 8.70
C GLU A 36 5.65 7.19 10.07
N VAL A 37 5.77 5.85 10.12
CA VAL A 37 6.12 5.14 11.36
C VAL A 37 7.55 5.47 11.81
N MET A 38 8.48 5.58 10.86
CA MET A 38 9.87 5.95 11.16
C MET A 38 10.00 7.37 11.71
N GLU A 39 9.20 8.31 11.19
CA GLU A 39 9.19 9.72 11.61
C GLU A 39 8.52 9.90 12.98
N THR A 40 7.37 9.25 13.19
CA THR A 40 6.60 9.40 14.44
C THR A 40 7.17 8.55 15.59
N GLN A 41 7.90 7.47 15.28
CA GLN A 41 8.33 6.44 16.23
C GLN A 41 7.18 5.84 17.05
N THR A 42 5.95 5.92 16.53
CA THR A 42 4.76 5.40 17.18
C THR A 42 4.33 4.09 16.55
N ILE A 43 3.74 3.21 17.37
CA ILE A 43 3.08 2.00 16.89
C ILE A 43 1.62 2.37 16.64
N VAL A 44 1.19 2.28 15.38
CA VAL A 44 -0.21 2.48 14.97
C VAL A 44 -0.77 1.13 14.53
N GLU A 45 -1.74 0.61 15.27
CA GLU A 45 -2.46 -0.61 14.92
C GLU A 45 -3.80 -0.29 14.26
N TYR A 46 -3.98 -0.77 13.03
CA TYR A 46 -5.27 -0.69 12.34
C TYR A 46 -6.14 -1.88 12.76
N HIS A 47 -7.07 -1.64 13.69
CA HIS A 47 -7.96 -2.70 14.22
C HIS A 47 -9.07 -3.13 13.25
N SER A 48 -9.26 -2.41 12.15
CA SER A 48 -10.26 -2.76 11.14
C SER A 48 -9.77 -2.35 9.76
N PHE A 49 -9.35 -3.34 8.97
CA PHE A 49 -9.21 -3.17 7.54
C PHE A 49 -10.62 -3.28 6.97
N GLN A 50 -11.32 -2.16 6.84
CA GLN A 50 -12.49 -2.12 5.97
C GLN A 50 -11.98 -2.39 4.57
N GLU A 51 -12.34 -3.56 4.03
CA GLU A 51 -12.01 -3.96 2.68
C GLU A 51 -12.31 -2.80 1.74
N LEU A 52 -11.30 -2.35 0.98
CA LEU A 52 -11.50 -1.34 -0.06
C LEU A 52 -12.70 -1.81 -0.91
N PRO A 53 -13.74 -0.98 -1.11
CA PRO A 53 -14.91 -1.39 -1.86
C PRO A 53 -14.45 -1.98 -3.19
N SER A 54 -14.84 -3.23 -3.45
CA SER A 54 -14.38 -4.03 -4.60
C SER A 54 -14.74 -3.40 -5.96
N LYS A 55 -15.51 -2.32 -5.94
CA LYS A 55 -15.78 -1.42 -7.05
C LYS A 55 -14.93 -0.17 -6.91
N ILE A 56 -13.71 -0.22 -7.44
CA ILE A 56 -13.07 1.00 -7.92
C ILE A 56 -13.80 1.35 -9.21
N GLU A 57 -14.85 2.17 -9.12
CA GLU A 57 -15.29 2.91 -10.30
C GLU A 57 -14.13 3.84 -10.64
N TYR A 58 -13.43 3.54 -11.75
CA TYR A 58 -12.54 4.50 -12.37
C TYR A 58 -13.42 5.69 -12.78
N HIS A 59 -13.62 6.65 -11.89
CA HIS A 59 -13.95 7.99 -12.33
C HIS A 59 -12.75 8.44 -13.14
N SER A 60 -12.95 8.42 -14.47
CA SER A 60 -12.05 9.03 -15.42
C SER A 60 -11.55 10.32 -14.79
N PHE A 61 -10.24 10.47 -14.66
CA PHE A 61 -9.63 11.74 -14.33
C PHE A 61 -10.26 12.76 -15.27
N GLN A 62 -11.17 13.58 -14.74
CA GLN A 62 -11.66 14.72 -15.50
C GLN A 62 -10.42 15.58 -15.68
N GLU A 63 -9.93 15.61 -16.92
CA GLU A 63 -8.90 16.55 -17.34
C GLU A 63 -9.32 17.92 -16.81
N LEU A 64 -8.50 18.49 -15.92
CA LEU A 64 -8.62 19.88 -15.52
C LEU A 64 -8.66 20.71 -16.81
N PRO A 65 -9.68 21.57 -17.03
CA PRO A 65 -9.70 22.39 -18.23
C PRO A 65 -8.46 23.29 -18.20
N SER A 66 -7.60 23.09 -19.20
CA SER A 66 -6.47 23.95 -19.54
C SER A 66 -6.99 25.32 -19.98
N LYS A 67 -7.39 26.14 -19.02
CA LYS A 67 -7.71 27.54 -19.29
C LYS A 67 -6.40 28.32 -19.37
N ILE A 68 -5.96 28.46 -20.62
CA ILE A 68 -5.03 29.48 -21.09
C ILE A 68 -5.65 30.84 -20.79
N GLU A 69 -5.04 31.61 -19.89
CA GLU A 69 -5.20 33.07 -19.86
C GLU A 69 -3.79 33.68 -19.86
N SER A 70 -3.29 33.95 -21.06
CA SER A 70 -2.23 34.94 -21.28
C SER A 70 -2.90 36.32 -21.20
N THR A 71 -2.51 37.12 -20.21
CA THR A 71 -2.66 38.58 -20.25
C THR A 71 -1.30 39.17 -20.58
#